data_AF-A0A8W8K783-F1
#
_entry.id   AF-A0A8W8K783-F1
#
_cell.length_a   1.000
_cell.length_b   1.000
_cell.length_c   1.000
_cell.angle_alpha   90.00
_cell.angle_beta   90.00
_cell.angle_gamma   90.00
#
_symmetry.space_group_name_H-M   'P 1'
#
loop_
_entity.id
_entity.type
_entity.pdbx_description
1 polymer ?
#
loop_
_entity_poly.entity_id
_entity_poly.type
_entity_poly.pdbx_seq_one_letter_code
_entity_poly.pdbx_strand_id
1 'polypeptide(L)'
;GHAAVCAGFDFVRNVDNVAIEVFVKLQDGFRTTLIPYPSGQVLLAAAPSTKDSDEYSYPAELEHENMKPLLIDGASEDTALSTYFKINDFKFEGHRFLRIDSSLVECLDLTQKEFKGKIQILTGYRPKSANEQEVTWSRRQLARFQMGVAAEIISDSDDEILDLAKLLMVTCTPFLRLQRRGLGIFVNQVGKWEKNSIYVDLYPLRDDNRMIDLKINVRRINKDMGCMWNELKLYWSEITKGGPGVIPYNVKSACKKPDLEKKTYLDFNLNRPGFCFQFHDKKFCANSSEAREELGDELLEQLQGVAGTERLDITTTREQIKRCIVTGCGGCSGSGKKWDKKVRACSELIDNFMEHASVPLLRPTEKMSFFNPDNVDSAAHAYACKQHGTKCQETVQLYSIFQTLLAKTYKPNPNTSIEEEVFGATDNPSPLLQIVEQEIAMNVSGNVSIVIDHYKDISSLRSILKVLMIHNRRVDFVNFHVMHGVNPEKIVTTLQRKLETWSGISCPKWSRFAAAPFTVEVISKDRKRRSIEDSRQRNEARRRKRDWERDWILRS
;
A
#
# COMPACT_ATOMS: atom_id res chain seq x y z
N GLY A 1 -9.27 -59.73 -19.54
CA GLY A 1 -8.62 -61.06 -19.31
C GLY A 1 -7.12 -60.92 -19.40
N HIS A 2 -6.47 -61.66 -20.32
CA HIS A 2 -5.00 -61.81 -20.39
C HIS A 2 -4.19 -60.49 -20.30
N ALA A 3 -4.56 -59.47 -21.08
CA ALA A 3 -3.86 -58.18 -21.08
C ALA A 3 -3.86 -57.45 -19.71
N ALA A 4 -4.89 -57.66 -18.86
CA ALA A 4 -4.93 -57.07 -17.52
C ALA A 4 -4.02 -57.82 -16.53
N VAL A 5 -3.89 -59.14 -16.67
CA VAL A 5 -2.93 -59.92 -15.87
C VAL A 5 -1.50 -59.51 -16.23
N CYS A 6 -1.20 -59.31 -17.53
CA CYS A 6 0.09 -58.77 -17.98
C CYS A 6 0.35 -57.32 -17.53
N ALA A 7 -0.69 -56.57 -17.16
CA ALA A 7 -0.59 -55.20 -16.64
C ALA A 7 -0.47 -55.13 -15.10
N GLY A 8 -0.34 -56.28 -14.42
CA GLY A 8 -0.06 -56.33 -12.97
C GLY A 8 -1.29 -56.37 -12.05
N PHE A 9 -2.49 -56.66 -12.57
CA PHE A 9 -3.69 -56.84 -11.73
C PHE A 9 -3.76 -58.29 -11.17
N ASP A 10 -3.81 -58.43 -9.85
CA ASP A 10 -3.83 -59.72 -9.14
C ASP A 10 -5.10 -60.56 -9.38
N PHE A 11 -6.25 -59.91 -9.59
CA PHE A 11 -7.52 -60.60 -9.87
C PHE A 11 -8.36 -59.83 -10.89
N VAL A 12 -8.95 -60.55 -11.84
CA VAL A 12 -9.69 -59.99 -12.97
C VAL A 12 -10.97 -60.78 -13.17
N ARG A 13 -12.14 -60.16 -12.99
CA ARG A 13 -13.46 -60.77 -13.21
C ARG A 13 -14.20 -60.06 -14.34
N ASN A 14 -14.78 -60.82 -15.26
CA ASN A 14 -15.71 -60.28 -16.26
C ASN A 14 -17.11 -60.24 -15.65
N VAL A 15 -17.80 -59.10 -15.75
CA VAL A 15 -19.18 -58.91 -15.27
C VAL A 15 -20.07 -58.62 -16.47
N ASP A 16 -20.95 -59.59 -16.74
CA ASP A 16 -22.06 -59.54 -17.69
C ASP A 16 -21.72 -59.01 -19.10
N ASN A 17 -20.48 -59.25 -19.56
CA ASN A 17 -19.93 -58.83 -20.86
C ASN A 17 -19.91 -57.31 -21.12
N VAL A 18 -20.24 -56.48 -20.13
CA VAL A 18 -20.25 -55.01 -20.24
C VAL A 18 -19.09 -54.37 -19.46
N ALA A 19 -18.61 -55.00 -18.39
CA ALA A 19 -17.54 -54.47 -17.55
C ALA A 19 -16.52 -55.56 -17.14
N ILE A 20 -15.28 -55.14 -16.92
CA ILE A 20 -14.25 -55.97 -16.29
C ILE A 20 -13.91 -55.33 -14.94
N GLU A 21 -14.16 -56.05 -13.86
CA GLU A 21 -13.66 -55.69 -12.54
C GLU A 21 -12.20 -56.15 -12.43
N VAL A 22 -11.31 -55.21 -12.12
CA VAL A 22 -9.90 -55.46 -11.86
C VAL A 22 -9.56 -55.10 -10.43
N PHE A 23 -8.88 -56.00 -9.74
CA PHE A 23 -8.45 -55.84 -8.36
C PHE A 23 -6.95 -56.13 -8.26
N VAL A 24 -6.27 -55.35 -7.43
CA VAL A 24 -4.93 -55.63 -6.95
C VAL A 24 -5.02 -56.04 -5.48
N LYS A 25 -4.15 -56.96 -5.04
CA LYS A 25 -3.93 -57.20 -3.63
C LYS A 25 -3.44 -55.92 -2.96
N LEU A 26 -3.64 -55.81 -1.66
CA LEU A 26 -2.96 -54.78 -0.88
C LEU A 26 -1.46 -55.07 -0.95
N GLN A 27 -0.74 -54.32 -1.78
CA GLN A 27 0.71 -54.40 -1.88
C GLN A 27 1.30 -53.68 -0.66
N ASP A 28 2.40 -54.20 -0.09
CA ASP A 28 3.25 -53.46 0.84
C ASP A 28 4.03 -52.38 0.08
N GLY A 29 3.29 -51.38 -0.39
CA GLY A 29 3.77 -50.24 -1.15
C GLY A 29 3.48 -48.94 -0.40
N PHE A 30 4.42 -48.00 -0.48
CA PHE A 30 4.25 -46.68 0.10
C PHE A 30 3.03 -45.98 -0.50
N ARG A 31 2.18 -45.39 0.35
CA ARG A 31 1.09 -44.50 -0.10
C ARG A 31 1.71 -43.27 -0.76
N THR A 32 1.73 -43.25 -2.09
CA THR A 32 2.25 -42.13 -2.88
C THR A 32 1.45 -40.87 -2.57
N THR A 33 2.12 -39.89 -1.98
CA THR A 33 1.51 -38.58 -1.69
C THR A 33 1.78 -37.65 -2.87
N LEU A 34 0.72 -37.07 -3.42
CA LEU A 34 0.79 -36.09 -4.50
C LEU A 34 1.07 -34.71 -3.91
N ILE A 35 2.11 -34.03 -4.42
CA ILE A 35 2.53 -32.70 -3.99
C ILE A 35 2.24 -31.71 -5.13
N PRO A 36 1.26 -30.80 -4.98
CA PRO A 36 1.01 -29.76 -5.97
C PRO A 36 2.05 -28.65 -5.89
N TYR A 37 2.52 -28.18 -7.05
CA TYR A 37 3.38 -27.00 -7.19
C TYR A 37 2.70 -25.92 -8.05
N PRO A 38 3.08 -24.63 -7.93
CA PRO A 38 2.32 -23.50 -8.48
C PRO A 38 2.43 -23.42 -10.00
N SER A 39 1.34 -23.71 -10.72
CA SER A 39 1.32 -23.78 -12.21
C SER A 39 2.26 -24.83 -12.84
N GLY A 40 2.93 -25.66 -12.03
CA GLY A 40 3.82 -26.73 -12.47
C GLY A 40 3.17 -28.11 -12.41
N GLN A 41 4.00 -29.16 -12.50
CA GLN A 41 3.51 -30.55 -12.40
C GLN A 41 3.27 -30.96 -10.94
N VAL A 42 2.25 -31.80 -10.73
CA VAL A 42 2.03 -32.47 -9.44
C VAL A 42 3.04 -33.61 -9.32
N LEU A 43 3.90 -33.56 -8.31
CA LEU A 43 4.97 -34.55 -8.14
C LEU A 43 4.59 -35.66 -7.15
N LEU A 44 5.19 -36.82 -7.34
CA LEU A 44 5.05 -37.97 -6.45
C LEU A 44 6.12 -37.90 -5.35
N ALA A 45 5.67 -37.94 -4.09
CA ALA A 45 6.57 -38.15 -2.96
C ALA A 45 7.25 -39.54 -3.07
N ALA A 46 8.58 -39.55 -3.03
CA ALA A 46 9.40 -40.75 -3.06
C ALA A 46 9.74 -41.21 -1.64
N ALA A 47 9.63 -42.52 -1.39
CA ALA A 47 10.25 -43.12 -0.21
C ALA A 47 11.76 -43.29 -0.46
N PRO A 48 12.65 -42.85 0.45
CA PRO A 48 14.08 -43.15 0.32
C PRO A 48 14.30 -44.66 0.42
N SER A 49 15.32 -45.18 -0.26
CA SER A 49 15.74 -46.57 -0.02
C SER A 49 16.32 -46.69 1.39
N THR A 50 16.31 -47.89 1.97
CA THR A 50 16.90 -48.14 3.29
C THR A 50 18.41 -47.93 3.34
N LYS A 51 19.07 -47.77 2.19
CA LYS A 51 20.50 -47.40 2.09
C LYS A 51 20.73 -45.88 2.04
N ASP A 52 19.71 -45.12 1.63
CA ASP A 52 19.79 -43.68 1.43
C ASP A 52 19.11 -42.89 2.58
N SER A 53 18.58 -43.58 3.60
CA SER A 53 17.77 -42.98 4.68
C SER A 53 18.50 -41.89 5.45
N ASP A 54 19.81 -42.04 5.65
CA ASP A 54 20.66 -41.08 6.36
C ASP A 54 20.98 -39.86 5.49
N GLU A 55 21.25 -40.06 4.19
CA GLU A 55 21.63 -38.99 3.26
C GLU A 55 20.49 -38.00 3.03
N TYR A 56 19.27 -38.53 2.96
CA TYR A 56 18.04 -37.75 2.83
C TYR A 56 17.26 -37.70 4.16
N SER A 57 17.94 -37.82 5.31
CA SER A 57 17.32 -37.61 6.63
C SER A 57 16.86 -36.15 6.83
N TYR A 58 15.86 -35.93 7.71
CA TYR A 58 15.57 -34.58 8.18
C TYR A 58 16.66 -34.13 9.16
N PRO A 59 17.04 -32.84 9.17
CA PRO A 59 18.03 -32.32 10.10
C PRO A 59 17.48 -32.34 11.53
N ALA A 60 18.26 -32.87 12.47
CA ALA A 60 17.87 -33.03 13.87
C ALA A 60 17.51 -31.68 14.54
N GLU A 61 18.14 -30.59 14.11
CA GLU A 61 17.92 -29.23 14.62
C GLU A 61 16.50 -28.70 14.34
N LEU A 62 15.79 -29.26 13.36
CA LEU A 62 14.45 -28.86 12.95
C LEU A 62 13.43 -30.01 13.06
N GLU A 63 13.79 -31.12 13.70
CA GLU A 63 12.94 -32.31 13.77
C GLU A 63 11.59 -32.04 14.48
N HIS A 64 11.55 -31.09 15.40
CA HIS A 64 10.34 -30.68 16.11
C HIS A 64 9.45 -29.68 15.33
N GLU A 65 9.87 -29.22 14.14
CA GLU A 65 9.02 -28.33 13.33
C GLU A 65 7.99 -29.13 12.51
N ASN A 66 6.75 -28.62 12.48
CA ASN A 66 5.63 -29.24 11.76
C ASN A 66 5.76 -29.13 10.22
N MET A 67 6.71 -28.35 9.72
CA MET A 67 6.94 -28.13 8.30
C MET A 67 7.97 -29.14 7.79
N LYS A 68 7.49 -30.26 7.23
CA LYS A 68 8.34 -31.35 6.72
C LYS A 68 8.04 -31.64 5.25
N PRO A 69 8.64 -30.90 4.29
CA PRO A 69 8.48 -31.16 2.87
C PRO A 69 8.95 -32.58 2.53
N LEU A 70 8.09 -33.31 1.81
CA LEU A 70 8.37 -34.69 1.46
C LEU A 70 9.51 -34.77 0.43
N LEU A 71 10.23 -35.90 0.46
CA LEU A 71 11.25 -36.20 -0.53
C LEU A 71 10.60 -36.48 -1.88
N ILE A 72 11.16 -35.97 -2.98
CA ILE A 72 10.70 -36.18 -4.35
C ILE A 72 11.83 -36.74 -5.23
N ASP A 73 11.46 -37.49 -6.26
CA ASP A 73 12.41 -38.00 -7.26
C ASP A 73 12.76 -36.90 -8.27
N GLY A 74 14.03 -36.47 -8.26
CA GLY A 74 14.58 -35.45 -9.14
C GLY A 74 15.30 -36.01 -10.36
N ALA A 75 14.96 -37.23 -10.80
CA ALA A 75 15.49 -37.81 -12.04
C ALA A 75 15.06 -37.03 -13.30
N SER A 76 13.87 -36.41 -13.30
CA SER A 76 13.40 -35.54 -14.39
C SER A 76 13.72 -34.07 -14.09
N GLU A 77 14.98 -33.70 -14.26
CA GLU A 77 15.53 -32.39 -13.90
C GLU A 77 14.82 -31.20 -14.60
N ASP A 78 14.33 -31.40 -15.82
CA ASP A 78 13.57 -30.40 -16.59
C ASP A 78 12.09 -30.29 -16.23
N THR A 79 11.60 -31.08 -15.27
CA THR A 79 10.20 -30.96 -14.81
C THR A 79 9.96 -29.60 -14.15
N ALA A 80 9.01 -28.85 -14.72
CA ALA A 80 8.59 -27.55 -14.22
C ALA A 80 7.90 -27.68 -12.84
N LEU A 81 8.46 -26.99 -11.85
CA LEU A 81 7.82 -26.76 -10.56
C LEU A 81 6.88 -25.54 -10.64
N SER A 82 7.21 -24.56 -11.47
CA SER A 82 6.35 -23.41 -11.71
C SER A 82 6.51 -22.83 -13.12
N THR A 83 5.98 -21.62 -13.36
CA THR A 83 6.15 -20.93 -14.65
C THR A 83 7.59 -20.55 -14.92
N TYR A 84 8.36 -20.26 -13.87
CA TYR A 84 9.75 -19.79 -13.98
C TYR A 84 10.82 -20.76 -13.47
N PHE A 85 10.46 -21.78 -12.70
CA PHE A 85 11.44 -22.68 -12.05
C PHE A 85 11.15 -24.17 -12.30
N LYS A 86 12.23 -24.97 -12.37
CA LYS A 86 12.23 -26.43 -12.57
C LYS A 86 13.00 -27.16 -11.46
N ILE A 87 12.89 -28.49 -11.43
CA ILE A 87 13.59 -29.35 -10.46
C ILE A 87 15.10 -29.05 -10.42
N ASN A 88 15.74 -28.91 -11.60
CA ASN A 88 17.18 -28.67 -11.69
C ASN A 88 17.65 -27.41 -10.93
N ASP A 89 16.82 -26.38 -10.86
CA ASP A 89 17.21 -25.11 -10.24
C ASP A 89 17.41 -25.25 -8.72
N PHE A 90 16.78 -26.27 -8.11
CA PHE A 90 16.85 -26.51 -6.67
C PHE A 90 17.52 -27.83 -6.28
N LYS A 91 17.81 -28.73 -7.23
CA LYS A 91 18.44 -30.02 -6.94
C LYS A 91 19.95 -29.85 -6.75
N PHE A 92 20.53 -30.50 -5.74
CA PHE A 92 21.99 -30.55 -5.62
C PHE A 92 22.59 -31.45 -6.71
N GLU A 93 23.72 -31.02 -7.29
CA GLU A 93 24.39 -31.75 -8.36
C GLU A 93 24.81 -33.16 -7.90
N GLY A 94 24.76 -34.14 -8.81
CA GLY A 94 25.12 -35.53 -8.55
C GLY A 94 24.12 -36.33 -7.72
N HIS A 95 23.05 -35.72 -7.21
CA HIS A 95 22.07 -36.39 -6.35
C HIS A 95 20.74 -36.62 -7.07
N ARG A 96 20.06 -37.74 -6.74
CA ARG A 96 18.78 -38.10 -7.37
C ARG A 96 17.60 -37.40 -6.73
N PHE A 97 17.52 -37.41 -5.41
CA PHE A 97 16.34 -36.94 -4.68
C PHE A 97 16.55 -35.53 -4.12
N LEU A 98 15.45 -34.81 -3.91
CA LEU A 98 15.44 -33.51 -3.27
C LEU A 98 14.19 -33.32 -2.40
N ARG A 99 14.24 -32.33 -1.51
CA ARG A 99 13.05 -31.74 -0.89
C ARG A 99 12.90 -30.31 -1.37
N ILE A 100 11.68 -29.90 -1.66
CA ILE A 100 11.37 -28.49 -1.85
C ILE A 100 9.94 -28.22 -1.39
N ASP A 101 9.76 -27.15 -0.61
CA ASP A 101 8.45 -26.70 -0.19
C ASP A 101 7.78 -25.87 -1.30
N SER A 102 6.56 -26.24 -1.68
CA SER A 102 5.82 -25.58 -2.76
C SER A 102 5.50 -24.11 -2.47
N SER A 103 5.48 -23.68 -1.20
CA SER A 103 5.25 -22.28 -0.81
C SER A 103 6.52 -21.44 -0.97
N LEU A 104 7.71 -22.04 -0.92
CA LEU A 104 8.96 -21.37 -1.30
C LEU A 104 8.98 -21.14 -2.81
N VAL A 105 8.59 -22.15 -3.60
CA VAL A 105 8.45 -22.01 -5.06
C VAL A 105 7.42 -20.94 -5.40
N GLU A 106 6.26 -20.91 -4.75
CA GLU A 106 5.21 -19.90 -5.03
C GLU A 106 5.68 -18.47 -4.71
N CYS A 107 6.35 -18.29 -3.58
CA CYS A 107 7.02 -17.04 -3.22
C CYS A 107 7.98 -16.56 -4.32
N LEU A 108 8.86 -17.44 -4.79
CA LEU A 108 9.85 -17.10 -5.82
C LEU A 108 9.19 -16.86 -7.19
N ASP A 109 8.18 -17.63 -7.58
CA ASP A 109 7.45 -17.49 -8.86
C ASP A 109 6.67 -16.17 -8.93
N LEU A 110 5.97 -15.81 -7.85
CA LEU A 110 5.31 -14.51 -7.69
C LEU A 110 6.32 -13.35 -7.74
N THR A 111 7.52 -13.53 -7.18
CA THR A 111 8.60 -12.53 -7.23
C THR A 111 9.11 -12.37 -8.65
N GLN A 112 9.46 -13.47 -9.34
CA GLN A 112 9.98 -13.46 -10.71
C GLN A 112 8.99 -12.84 -11.70
N LYS A 113 7.69 -13.08 -11.52
CA LYS A 113 6.63 -12.52 -12.37
C LYS A 113 6.64 -10.99 -12.44
N GLU A 114 6.97 -10.33 -11.34
CA GLU A 114 7.00 -8.87 -11.22
C GLU A 114 8.42 -8.27 -11.30
N PHE A 115 9.46 -9.10 -11.14
CA PHE A 115 10.85 -8.70 -11.29
C PHE A 115 11.20 -8.47 -12.77
N LYS A 116 12.07 -7.49 -13.04
CA LYS A 116 12.46 -7.14 -14.42
C LYS A 116 13.65 -7.97 -14.93
N GLY A 117 14.60 -8.27 -14.06
CA GLY A 117 15.69 -9.19 -14.36
C GLY A 117 15.26 -10.65 -14.19
N LYS A 118 16.20 -11.56 -14.36
CA LYS A 118 16.03 -12.97 -14.01
C LYS A 118 16.54 -13.25 -12.59
N ILE A 119 15.76 -14.01 -11.83
CA ILE A 119 16.18 -14.68 -10.61
C ILE A 119 16.82 -16.00 -11.03
N GLN A 120 18.02 -16.26 -10.51
CA GLN A 120 18.70 -17.54 -10.67
C GLN A 120 18.89 -18.15 -9.28
N ILE A 121 18.54 -19.42 -9.12
CA ILE A 121 18.82 -20.15 -7.88
C ILE A 121 20.28 -20.58 -7.92
N LEU A 122 21.08 -20.12 -6.95
CA LEU A 122 22.49 -20.48 -6.81
C LEU A 122 22.66 -21.76 -5.97
N THR A 123 21.80 -21.95 -4.95
CA THR A 123 21.73 -23.19 -4.19
C THR A 123 20.32 -23.41 -3.66
N GLY A 124 19.83 -24.65 -3.71
CA GLY A 124 18.50 -25.03 -3.24
C GLY A 124 18.58 -26.10 -2.16
N TYR A 125 17.95 -27.25 -2.41
CA TYR A 125 18.09 -28.42 -1.55
C TYR A 125 19.56 -28.85 -1.44
N ARG A 126 19.99 -29.22 -0.23
CA ARG A 126 21.31 -29.83 0.02
C ARG A 126 21.14 -31.10 0.86
N PRO A 127 21.57 -32.27 0.39
CA PRO A 127 21.52 -33.49 1.19
C PRO A 127 22.60 -33.46 2.29
N LYS A 128 22.58 -34.44 3.20
CA LYS A 128 23.41 -34.43 4.42
C LYS A 128 24.90 -34.32 4.11
N SER A 129 25.45 -35.13 3.20
CA SER A 129 26.87 -35.11 2.85
C SER A 129 27.33 -33.77 2.27
N ALA A 130 26.49 -33.12 1.47
CA ALA A 130 26.76 -31.80 0.88
C ALA A 130 26.75 -30.66 1.92
N ASN A 131 26.07 -30.85 3.05
CA ASN A 131 26.10 -29.92 4.18
C ASN A 131 27.33 -30.12 5.08
N GLU A 132 27.80 -31.36 5.25
CA GLU A 132 28.99 -31.67 6.07
C GLU A 132 30.28 -31.08 5.48
N GLN A 133 30.32 -30.84 4.16
CA GLN A 133 31.44 -30.19 3.46
C GLN A 133 31.35 -28.66 3.45
N GLU A 134 30.26 -28.07 3.96
CA GLU A 134 29.97 -26.64 3.83
C GLU A 134 30.40 -25.84 5.08
N VAL A 135 31.10 -24.74 4.85
CA VAL A 135 31.73 -23.93 5.92
C VAL A 135 31.29 -22.47 5.93
N THR A 136 30.59 -22.00 4.89
CA THR A 136 30.22 -20.58 4.73
C THR A 136 28.93 -20.20 5.49
N TRP A 137 28.00 -21.16 5.57
CA TRP A 137 26.67 -21.03 6.16
C TRP A 137 26.64 -21.42 7.63
N SER A 138 25.69 -20.83 8.38
CA SER A 138 25.43 -21.31 9.74
C SER A 138 24.71 -22.67 9.73
N ARG A 139 24.95 -23.47 10.76
CA ARG A 139 24.30 -24.79 10.97
C ARG A 139 22.76 -24.75 10.82
N ARG A 140 22.12 -23.64 11.22
CA ARG A 140 20.66 -23.44 11.04
C ARG A 140 20.26 -23.24 9.57
N GLN A 141 21.08 -22.55 8.78
CA GLN A 141 20.82 -22.33 7.35
C GLN A 141 21.04 -23.62 6.55
N LEU A 142 22.09 -24.38 6.87
CA LEU A 142 22.32 -25.73 6.32
C LEU A 142 21.13 -26.66 6.57
N ALA A 143 20.61 -26.68 7.80
CA ALA A 143 19.40 -27.44 8.13
C ALA A 143 18.18 -26.98 7.29
N ARG A 144 18.01 -25.70 7.00
CA ARG A 144 16.90 -25.21 6.16
C ARG A 144 17.03 -25.66 4.70
N PHE A 145 18.25 -25.66 4.13
CA PHE A 145 18.50 -26.23 2.81
C PHE A 145 18.20 -27.75 2.76
N GLN A 146 18.61 -28.52 3.77
CA GLN A 146 18.34 -29.96 3.88
C GLN A 146 16.87 -30.30 4.18
N MET A 147 16.13 -29.37 4.79
CA MET A 147 14.69 -29.50 4.96
C MET A 147 13.92 -29.14 3.66
N GLY A 148 14.58 -28.51 2.67
CA GLY A 148 13.95 -28.07 1.41
C GLY A 148 13.15 -26.78 1.54
N VAL A 149 13.47 -25.94 2.53
CA VAL A 149 12.71 -24.73 2.88
C VAL A 149 13.55 -23.46 2.77
N ALA A 150 14.71 -23.54 2.13
CA ALA A 150 15.55 -22.40 1.80
C ALA A 150 16.09 -22.48 0.37
N ALA A 151 16.41 -21.32 -0.19
CA ALA A 151 17.13 -21.14 -1.44
C ALA A 151 18.07 -19.93 -1.32
N GLU A 152 19.24 -20.01 -1.93
CA GLU A 152 20.07 -18.84 -2.23
C GLU A 152 19.79 -18.42 -3.67
N ILE A 153 19.49 -17.14 -3.87
CA ILE A 153 19.16 -16.59 -5.19
C ILE A 153 20.08 -15.41 -5.53
N ILE A 154 20.32 -15.22 -6.82
CA ILE A 154 21.04 -14.08 -7.39
C ILE A 154 20.19 -13.43 -8.49
N SER A 155 20.45 -12.15 -8.78
CA SER A 155 19.96 -11.47 -9.98
C SER A 155 21.02 -11.49 -11.09
N ASP A 156 20.59 -11.19 -12.32
CA ASP A 156 21.51 -11.00 -13.45
C ASP A 156 22.53 -9.88 -13.18
N SER A 157 22.07 -8.77 -12.55
CA SER A 157 22.89 -7.64 -12.11
C SER A 157 22.90 -7.49 -10.59
N ASP A 158 24.08 -7.19 -10.02
CA ASP A 158 24.26 -6.95 -8.57
C ASP A 158 23.54 -5.69 -8.08
N ASP A 159 23.34 -4.69 -8.95
CA ASP A 159 22.61 -3.44 -8.63
C ASP A 159 21.12 -3.69 -8.32
N GLU A 160 20.57 -4.82 -8.80
CA GLU A 160 19.15 -5.14 -8.64
C GLU A 160 18.84 -5.95 -7.37
N ILE A 161 19.85 -6.43 -6.62
CA ILE A 161 19.67 -7.27 -5.42
C ILE A 161 18.81 -6.57 -4.36
N LEU A 162 18.93 -5.25 -4.20
CA LEU A 162 18.09 -4.51 -3.27
C LEU A 162 16.62 -4.49 -3.72
N ASP A 163 16.36 -4.24 -5.00
CA ASP A 163 15.00 -4.24 -5.54
C ASP A 163 14.39 -5.65 -5.52
N LEU A 164 15.19 -6.70 -5.73
CA LEU A 164 14.79 -8.10 -5.56
C LEU A 164 14.45 -8.43 -4.10
N ALA A 165 15.30 -8.05 -3.14
CA ALA A 165 15.03 -8.24 -1.71
C ALA A 165 13.75 -7.53 -1.25
N LYS A 166 13.53 -6.30 -1.71
CA LYS A 166 12.28 -5.55 -1.49
C LYS A 166 11.08 -6.26 -2.12
N LEU A 167 11.22 -6.79 -3.33
CA LEU A 167 10.13 -7.45 -4.05
C LEU A 167 9.73 -8.79 -3.39
N LEU A 168 10.69 -9.58 -2.90
CA LEU A 168 10.43 -10.77 -2.08
C LEU A 168 9.56 -10.43 -0.86
N MET A 169 9.90 -9.33 -0.16
CA MET A 169 9.11 -8.88 1.00
C MET A 169 7.67 -8.52 0.62
N VAL A 170 7.46 -7.90 -0.54
CA VAL A 170 6.13 -7.46 -1.01
C VAL A 170 5.26 -8.62 -1.50
N THR A 171 5.85 -9.57 -2.23
CA THR A 171 5.13 -10.68 -2.88
C THR A 171 4.91 -11.85 -1.93
N CYS A 172 5.95 -12.30 -1.24
CA CYS A 172 5.91 -13.51 -0.42
C CYS A 172 5.20 -13.29 0.93
N THR A 173 5.47 -12.18 1.62
CA THR A 173 4.99 -11.98 2.99
C THR A 173 3.46 -12.04 3.10
N PRO A 174 2.66 -11.39 2.23
CA PRO A 174 1.19 -11.47 2.30
C PRO A 174 0.64 -12.88 2.07
N PHE A 175 1.26 -13.64 1.18
CA PHE A 175 0.91 -15.04 0.90
C PHE A 175 1.22 -15.95 2.10
N LEU A 176 2.44 -15.86 2.64
CA LEU A 176 2.90 -16.63 3.80
C LEU A 176 2.08 -16.32 5.07
N ARG A 177 1.50 -15.12 5.17
CA ARG A 177 0.54 -14.75 6.24
C ARG A 177 -0.61 -15.73 6.35
N LEU A 178 -1.22 -16.07 5.20
CA LEU A 178 -2.41 -16.92 5.12
C LEU A 178 -2.07 -18.36 5.57
N GLN A 179 -0.85 -18.79 5.28
CA GLN A 179 -0.31 -20.09 5.67
C GLN A 179 0.25 -20.13 7.10
N ARG A 180 0.23 -19.02 7.85
CA ARG A 180 0.90 -18.85 9.16
C ARG A 180 2.39 -19.20 9.14
N ARG A 181 3.09 -18.77 8.10
CA ARG A 181 4.53 -18.96 7.93
C ARG A 181 5.30 -17.64 8.08
N GLY A 182 6.50 -17.75 8.65
CA GLY A 182 7.50 -16.70 8.65
C GLY A 182 8.38 -16.77 7.41
N LEU A 183 8.99 -15.62 7.09
CA LEU A 183 9.95 -15.46 6.00
C LEU A 183 11.27 -14.98 6.61
N GLY A 184 12.38 -15.53 6.14
CA GLY A 184 13.73 -15.02 6.41
C GLY A 184 14.37 -14.56 5.11
N ILE A 185 15.04 -13.41 5.16
CA ILE A 185 15.79 -12.82 4.05
C ILE A 185 17.16 -12.42 4.60
N PHE A 186 18.22 -12.94 4.00
CA PHE A 186 19.59 -12.67 4.38
C PHE A 186 20.38 -12.25 3.15
N VAL A 187 20.72 -10.96 3.08
CA VAL A 187 21.51 -10.43 1.96
C VAL A 187 22.99 -10.65 2.26
N ASN A 188 23.62 -11.47 1.41
CA ASN A 188 25.04 -11.71 1.37
C ASN A 188 25.67 -10.77 0.33
N GLN A 189 26.71 -10.07 0.75
CA GLN A 189 27.67 -9.45 -0.15
C GLN A 189 29.00 -10.16 0.05
N VAL A 190 29.55 -10.70 -1.02
CA VAL A 190 30.92 -11.22 -1.05
C VAL A 190 31.83 -10.18 -1.70
N GLY A 191 33.13 -10.43 -1.77
CA GLY A 191 34.12 -9.43 -2.22
C GLY A 191 33.94 -9.00 -3.68
N LYS A 192 34.79 -8.06 -4.13
CA LYS A 192 34.80 -7.44 -5.48
C LYS A 192 34.75 -8.40 -6.70
N TRP A 193 34.86 -9.71 -6.49
CA TRP A 193 34.99 -10.75 -7.51
C TRP A 193 33.87 -11.80 -7.48
N GLU A 194 32.90 -11.68 -6.56
CA GLU A 194 31.79 -12.61 -6.38
C GLU A 194 30.46 -11.83 -6.39
N LYS A 195 29.40 -12.45 -6.92
CA LYS A 195 28.07 -11.83 -6.99
C LYS A 195 27.45 -11.68 -5.60
N ASN A 196 26.66 -10.63 -5.44
CA ASN A 196 25.76 -10.47 -4.30
C ASN A 196 24.63 -11.51 -4.39
N SER A 197 24.20 -12.06 -3.26
CA SER A 197 23.14 -13.07 -3.19
C SER A 197 22.15 -12.81 -2.05
N ILE A 198 20.98 -13.44 -2.15
CA ILE A 198 19.94 -13.40 -1.14
C ILE A 198 19.63 -14.84 -0.73
N TYR A 199 19.95 -15.20 0.50
CA TYR A 199 19.39 -16.38 1.14
C TYR A 199 17.97 -16.09 1.59
N VAL A 200 17.03 -16.96 1.21
CA VAL A 200 15.61 -16.90 1.56
C VAL A 200 15.25 -18.20 2.27
N ASP A 201 14.60 -18.14 3.44
CA ASP A 201 14.05 -19.31 4.11
C ASP A 201 12.62 -19.13 4.63
N LEU A 202 11.90 -20.24 4.72
CA LEU A 202 10.60 -20.32 5.38
C LEU A 202 10.73 -21.02 6.73
N TYR A 203 9.89 -20.62 7.68
CA TYR A 203 9.82 -21.24 9.01
C TYR A 203 8.41 -21.11 9.61
N PRO A 204 8.00 -22.00 10.53
CA PRO A 204 6.71 -21.90 11.20
C PRO A 204 6.65 -20.67 12.12
N LEU A 205 5.49 -20.01 12.18
CA LEU A 205 5.22 -19.05 13.25
C LEU A 205 4.99 -19.81 14.57
N ARG A 206 5.38 -19.20 15.69
CA ARG A 206 5.02 -19.67 17.04
C ARG A 206 3.55 -19.34 17.33
N ASP A 207 2.89 -20.16 18.14
CA ASP A 207 1.44 -20.04 18.42
C ASP A 207 1.04 -18.73 19.15
N ASP A 208 1.99 -18.05 19.78
CA ASP A 208 1.81 -16.72 20.40
C ASP A 208 1.88 -15.57 19.38
N ASN A 209 2.56 -15.76 18.25
CA ASN A 209 2.77 -14.75 17.21
C ASN A 209 1.58 -14.68 16.23
N ARG A 210 0.64 -13.77 16.52
CA ARG A 210 -0.48 -13.41 15.61
C ARG A 210 -0.08 -12.61 14.37
N MET A 211 1.19 -12.25 14.24
CA MET A 211 1.75 -11.52 13.10
C MET A 211 2.94 -12.29 12.54
N ILE A 212 3.25 -12.05 11.27
CA ILE A 212 4.36 -12.72 10.60
C ILE A 212 5.65 -12.24 11.23
N ASP A 213 6.41 -13.18 11.74
CA ASP A 213 7.82 -13.00 12.02
C ASP A 213 8.54 -12.97 10.66
N LEU A 214 9.07 -11.80 10.31
CA LEU A 214 9.92 -11.58 9.15
C LEU A 214 11.34 -11.35 9.68
N LYS A 215 12.30 -12.19 9.30
CA LYS A 215 13.70 -12.09 9.78
C LYS A 215 14.57 -11.55 8.67
N ILE A 216 14.89 -10.26 8.75
CA ILE A 216 15.87 -9.66 7.84
C ILE A 216 17.21 -9.58 8.56
N ASN A 217 18.27 -10.04 7.91
CA ASN A 217 19.65 -9.87 8.33
C ASN A 217 20.51 -9.47 7.12
N VAL A 218 21.63 -8.77 7.32
CA VAL A 218 22.53 -8.33 6.23
C VAL A 218 23.99 -8.51 6.69
N ARG A 219 24.82 -9.18 5.89
CA ARG A 219 26.18 -9.60 6.29
C ARG A 219 27.29 -8.71 5.71
N ARG A 220 27.52 -7.54 6.34
CA ARG A 220 28.82 -6.78 6.30
C ARG A 220 29.28 -6.26 4.89
N ILE A 221 30.41 -5.55 4.69
CA ILE A 221 30.89 -4.31 5.36
C ILE A 221 30.97 -3.16 4.30
N ASN A 222 30.07 -2.16 4.30
CA ASN A 222 30.36 -0.79 3.80
C ASN A 222 29.28 0.22 4.26
N LYS A 223 29.50 1.53 4.09
CA LYS A 223 28.51 2.59 4.38
C LYS A 223 27.20 2.42 3.61
N ASP A 224 27.27 2.00 2.35
CA ASP A 224 26.11 1.88 1.46
C ASP A 224 25.11 0.83 1.96
N MET A 225 25.62 -0.26 2.56
CA MET A 225 24.81 -1.28 3.23
C MET A 225 24.11 -0.77 4.50
N GLY A 226 24.59 0.32 5.11
CA GLY A 226 23.89 1.01 6.20
C GLY A 226 22.60 1.67 5.73
N CYS A 227 22.62 2.29 4.54
CA CYS A 227 21.42 2.81 3.89
C CYS A 227 20.47 1.67 3.49
N MET A 228 21.01 0.59 2.92
CA MET A 228 20.21 -0.59 2.55
C MET A 228 19.50 -1.24 3.76
N TRP A 229 20.21 -1.43 4.88
CA TRP A 229 19.63 -1.94 6.11
C TRP A 229 18.55 -1.01 6.67
N ASN A 230 18.77 0.30 6.64
CA ASN A 230 17.77 1.26 7.09
C ASN A 230 16.50 1.23 6.23
N GLU A 231 16.62 1.08 4.90
CA GLU A 231 15.46 0.85 4.04
C GLU A 231 14.75 -0.47 4.36
N LEU A 232 15.46 -1.61 4.33
CA LEU A 232 14.85 -2.92 4.60
C LEU A 232 14.20 -2.98 6.00
N LYS A 233 14.78 -2.29 7.01
CA LYS A 233 14.21 -2.16 8.35
C LYS A 233 12.95 -1.28 8.40
N LEU A 234 12.88 -0.21 7.60
CA LEU A 234 11.65 0.58 7.43
C LEU A 234 10.55 -0.28 6.79
N TYR A 235 10.87 -1.00 5.71
CA TYR A 235 9.93 -1.88 5.02
C TYR A 235 9.45 -3.00 5.95
N TRP A 236 10.36 -3.60 6.73
CA TRP A 236 10.05 -4.58 7.77
C TRP A 236 9.10 -4.02 8.82
N SER A 237 9.34 -2.81 9.32
CA SER A 237 8.46 -2.16 10.30
C SER A 237 7.09 -1.86 9.70
N GLU A 238 7.00 -1.45 8.43
CA GLU A 238 5.72 -1.26 7.75
C GLU A 238 4.94 -2.57 7.62
N ILE A 239 5.57 -3.65 7.15
CA ILE A 239 4.90 -4.95 6.94
C ILE A 239 4.53 -5.65 8.25
N THR A 240 5.38 -5.59 9.27
CA THR A 240 5.14 -6.28 10.55
C THR A 240 4.15 -5.55 11.46
N LYS A 241 4.14 -4.21 11.45
CA LYS A 241 3.20 -3.42 12.27
C LYS A 241 1.95 -2.99 11.52
N GLY A 242 1.99 -2.98 10.19
CA GLY A 242 0.91 -2.45 9.34
C GLY A 242 -0.31 -3.36 9.18
N GLY A 243 -1.28 -2.81 8.44
CA GLY A 243 -2.49 -3.50 8.01
C GLY A 243 -2.25 -4.41 6.80
N PRO A 244 -3.21 -4.48 5.84
CA PRO A 244 -3.03 -5.22 4.59
C PRO A 244 -1.83 -4.72 3.79
N GLY A 245 -1.13 -5.63 3.10
CA GLY A 245 -0.07 -5.28 2.16
C GLY A 245 -0.58 -4.39 1.03
N VAL A 246 0.29 -3.53 0.51
CA VAL A 246 0.04 -2.75 -0.72
C VAL A 246 0.56 -3.58 -1.88
N ILE A 247 -0.34 -4.35 -2.48
CA ILE A 247 -0.04 -5.26 -3.60
C ILE A 247 -0.94 -4.82 -4.77
N PRO A 248 -0.41 -4.12 -5.78
CA PRO A 248 -1.23 -3.70 -6.91
C PRO A 248 -1.64 -4.91 -7.76
N TYR A 249 -2.91 -4.95 -8.19
CA TYR A 249 -3.42 -6.00 -9.09
C TYR A 249 -2.70 -6.05 -10.44
N ASN A 250 -2.00 -4.98 -10.82
CA ASN A 250 -1.15 -4.90 -12.00
C ASN A 250 -0.04 -3.87 -11.74
N VAL A 251 1.20 -4.34 -11.48
CA VAL A 251 2.35 -3.47 -11.20
C VAL A 251 2.63 -2.53 -12.37
N LYS A 252 2.58 -2.99 -13.62
CA LYS A 252 2.87 -2.14 -14.80
C LYS A 252 1.90 -0.95 -14.92
N SER A 253 0.63 -1.14 -14.56
CA SER A 253 -0.39 -0.09 -14.55
C SER A 253 -0.27 0.83 -13.33
N ALA A 254 -0.22 0.25 -12.12
CA ALA A 254 -0.13 1.01 -10.88
C ALA A 254 1.18 1.80 -10.75
N CYS A 255 2.28 1.23 -11.23
CA CYS A 255 3.62 1.83 -11.26
C CYS A 255 3.95 2.54 -12.59
N LYS A 256 2.94 2.92 -13.38
CA LYS A 256 3.13 3.87 -14.49
C LYS A 256 3.53 5.23 -13.92
N LYS A 257 4.49 5.92 -14.56
CA LYS A 257 4.96 7.26 -14.18
C LYS A 257 3.76 8.18 -13.86
N PRO A 258 3.63 8.71 -12.63
CA PRO A 258 2.45 9.43 -12.19
C PRO A 258 2.38 10.81 -12.83
N ASP A 259 1.15 11.31 -13.03
CA ASP A 259 0.88 12.58 -13.69
C ASP A 259 1.46 13.81 -12.97
N LEU A 260 1.59 13.73 -11.64
CA LEU A 260 2.18 14.77 -10.79
C LEU A 260 3.44 14.17 -10.11
N GLU A 261 4.59 14.27 -10.78
CA GLU A 261 5.82 13.57 -10.38
C GLU A 261 6.28 13.87 -8.95
N LYS A 262 6.22 15.14 -8.53
CA LYS A 262 6.55 15.57 -7.15
C LYS A 262 5.51 15.09 -6.11
N LYS A 263 4.27 14.77 -6.52
CA LYS A 263 3.12 14.56 -5.63
C LYS A 263 2.27 13.36 -6.05
N THR A 264 2.94 12.21 -6.12
CA THR A 264 2.36 10.91 -6.50
C THR A 264 1.17 10.45 -5.66
N TYR A 265 0.99 11.05 -4.49
CA TYR A 265 -0.06 10.76 -3.50
C TYR A 265 -1.34 11.59 -3.70
N LEU A 266 -1.33 12.65 -4.55
CA LEU A 266 -2.51 13.47 -4.82
C LEU A 266 -3.54 12.69 -5.64
N ASP A 267 -4.68 12.44 -5.03
CA ASP A 267 -5.72 11.54 -5.52
C ASP A 267 -6.71 12.24 -6.47
N PHE A 268 -6.19 12.76 -7.58
CA PHE A 268 -6.99 13.34 -8.68
C PHE A 268 -7.10 12.38 -9.87
N ASN A 269 -8.31 12.26 -10.43
CA ASN A 269 -8.58 11.49 -11.65
C ASN A 269 -8.20 12.29 -12.91
N LEU A 270 -6.92 12.55 -13.11
CA LEU A 270 -6.41 13.30 -14.25
C LEU A 270 -6.58 12.53 -15.58
N ASN A 271 -6.62 13.26 -16.70
CA ASN A 271 -6.67 12.74 -18.07
C ASN A 271 -7.88 11.86 -18.42
N ARG A 272 -8.93 11.83 -17.58
CA ARG A 272 -10.17 11.10 -17.93
C ARG A 272 -10.99 11.88 -18.97
N PRO A 273 -11.54 11.22 -20.00
CA PRO A 273 -12.51 11.84 -20.90
C PRO A 273 -13.72 12.31 -20.08
N GLY A 274 -14.07 13.60 -20.24
CA GLY A 274 -15.09 14.23 -19.41
C GLY A 274 -16.49 14.11 -20.00
N PHE A 275 -17.43 13.64 -19.18
CA PHE A 275 -18.86 13.85 -19.37
C PHE A 275 -19.27 15.07 -18.54
N CYS A 276 -19.02 16.25 -19.11
CA CYS A 276 -19.28 17.54 -18.46
C CYS A 276 -20.20 18.36 -19.36
N PHE A 277 -21.43 18.59 -18.93
CA PHE A 277 -22.36 19.47 -19.65
C PHE A 277 -22.04 20.94 -19.30
N GLN A 278 -21.19 21.55 -20.13
CA GLN A 278 -20.66 22.91 -19.96
C GLN A 278 -21.71 23.99 -20.28
N PHE A 279 -22.84 24.01 -19.58
CA PHE A 279 -23.95 24.88 -19.95
C PHE A 279 -23.63 26.39 -19.83
N HIS A 280 -22.80 26.82 -18.85
CA HIS A 280 -22.60 28.25 -18.57
C HIS A 280 -21.15 28.75 -18.36
N ASP A 281 -20.12 27.89 -18.34
CA ASP A 281 -18.70 28.23 -18.14
C ASP A 281 -18.25 29.59 -18.70
N LYS A 282 -18.50 29.85 -19.99
CA LYS A 282 -17.99 31.07 -20.66
C LYS A 282 -18.61 32.35 -20.11
N LYS A 283 -19.92 32.32 -19.81
CA LYS A 283 -20.64 33.48 -19.26
C LYS A 283 -20.25 33.70 -17.81
N PHE A 284 -20.21 32.63 -17.01
CA PHE A 284 -19.74 32.68 -15.63
C PHE A 284 -18.32 33.27 -15.55
N CYS A 285 -17.37 32.75 -16.35
CA CYS A 285 -15.99 33.22 -16.31
C CYS A 285 -15.82 34.67 -16.79
N ALA A 286 -16.63 35.14 -17.75
CA ALA A 286 -16.64 36.55 -18.13
C ALA A 286 -17.16 37.43 -16.98
N ASN A 287 -18.33 37.09 -16.42
CA ASN A 287 -18.97 37.85 -15.35
C ASN A 287 -18.13 37.90 -14.05
N SER A 288 -17.45 36.81 -13.72
CA SER A 288 -16.62 36.69 -12.50
C SER A 288 -15.17 37.17 -12.69
N SER A 289 -14.79 37.74 -13.84
CA SER A 289 -13.36 37.99 -14.13
C SER A 289 -12.72 39.00 -13.17
N GLU A 290 -13.37 40.12 -12.93
CA GLU A 290 -12.89 41.18 -12.01
C GLU A 290 -12.74 40.65 -10.58
N ALA A 291 -13.79 40.03 -10.03
CA ALA A 291 -13.75 39.40 -8.71
C ALA A 291 -12.67 38.31 -8.59
N ARG A 292 -12.36 37.58 -9.66
CA ARG A 292 -11.28 36.58 -9.66
C ARG A 292 -9.89 37.22 -9.73
N GLU A 293 -9.75 38.39 -10.34
CA GLU A 293 -8.51 39.19 -10.31
C GLU A 293 -8.26 39.78 -8.93
N GLU A 294 -9.27 40.42 -8.31
CA GLU A 294 -9.21 40.93 -6.93
C GLU A 294 -8.80 39.85 -5.92
N LEU A 295 -9.43 38.67 -6.00
CA LEU A 295 -9.07 37.51 -5.16
C LEU A 295 -7.66 36.96 -5.46
N GLY A 296 -7.14 37.19 -6.67
CA GLY A 296 -5.76 36.87 -7.03
C GLY A 296 -4.75 37.74 -6.29
N ASP A 297 -5.00 39.05 -6.23
CA ASP A 297 -4.13 39.99 -5.52
C ASP A 297 -4.30 39.87 -3.99
N GLU A 298 -5.51 39.69 -3.46
CA GLU A 298 -5.75 39.38 -2.03
C GLU A 298 -4.99 38.10 -1.60
N LEU A 299 -5.01 37.06 -2.43
CA LEU A 299 -4.26 35.83 -2.16
C LEU A 299 -2.74 36.08 -2.17
N LEU A 300 -2.24 36.90 -3.10
CA LEU A 300 -0.81 37.22 -3.18
C LEU A 300 -0.32 37.91 -1.90
N GLU A 301 -1.06 38.91 -1.43
CA GLU A 301 -0.74 39.61 -0.16
C GLU A 301 -0.78 38.65 1.04
N GLN A 302 -1.80 37.79 1.13
CA GLN A 302 -1.90 36.81 2.21
C GLN A 302 -0.75 35.80 2.19
N LEU A 303 -0.38 35.26 1.02
CA LEU A 303 0.74 34.33 0.90
C LEU A 303 2.09 34.99 1.22
N GLN A 304 2.30 36.24 0.81
CA GLN A 304 3.47 37.03 1.19
C GLN A 304 3.54 37.27 2.71
N GLY A 305 2.41 37.61 3.33
CA GLY A 305 2.33 37.81 4.78
C GLY A 305 2.69 36.55 5.60
N VAL A 306 2.43 35.35 5.07
CA VAL A 306 2.83 34.08 5.72
C VAL A 306 4.24 33.64 5.35
N ALA A 307 4.63 33.74 4.08
CA ALA A 307 5.95 33.30 3.64
C ALA A 307 7.08 34.25 4.08
N GLY A 308 6.76 35.50 4.39
CA GLY A 308 7.73 36.59 4.53
C GLY A 308 7.95 37.28 3.18
N THR A 309 7.90 38.60 3.18
CA THR A 309 7.85 39.47 1.98
C THR A 309 8.99 39.26 0.98
N GLU A 310 10.16 38.83 1.44
CA GLU A 310 11.36 38.63 0.61
C GLU A 310 11.57 37.18 0.15
N ARG A 311 10.75 36.22 0.60
CA ARG A 311 10.98 34.80 0.30
C ARG A 311 10.30 34.30 -0.98
N LEU A 312 9.16 34.88 -1.34
CA LEU A 312 8.43 34.53 -2.56
C LEU A 312 8.80 35.49 -3.69
N ASP A 313 9.20 34.96 -4.85
CA ASP A 313 9.22 35.75 -6.08
C ASP A 313 7.78 36.19 -6.40
N ILE A 314 7.53 37.49 -6.26
CA ILE A 314 6.23 38.14 -6.48
C ILE A 314 5.74 37.89 -7.92
N THR A 315 6.64 37.91 -8.90
CA THR A 315 6.31 37.77 -10.32
C THR A 315 5.87 36.35 -10.62
N THR A 316 6.67 35.36 -10.21
CA THR A 316 6.36 33.95 -10.38
C THR A 316 5.11 33.54 -9.59
N THR A 317 4.96 34.01 -8.35
CA THR A 317 3.81 33.70 -7.50
C THR A 317 2.52 34.30 -8.07
N ARG A 318 2.54 35.57 -8.52
CA ARG A 318 1.40 36.20 -9.20
C ARG A 318 0.99 35.43 -10.45
N GLU A 319 1.93 34.98 -11.26
CA GLU A 319 1.63 34.21 -12.47
C GLU A 319 1.07 32.80 -12.16
N GLN A 320 1.55 32.14 -11.09
CA GLN A 320 0.97 30.88 -10.62
C GLN A 320 -0.46 31.05 -10.06
N ILE A 321 -0.71 32.10 -9.27
CA ILE A 321 -2.05 32.48 -8.81
C ILE A 321 -2.96 32.72 -10.02
N LYS A 322 -2.49 33.51 -11.00
CA LYS A 322 -3.23 33.76 -12.24
C LYS A 322 -3.62 32.46 -12.94
N ARG A 323 -2.67 31.55 -13.15
CA ARG A 323 -2.94 30.24 -13.79
C ARG A 323 -3.86 29.32 -12.97
N CYS A 324 -3.82 29.38 -11.64
CA CYS A 324 -4.64 28.54 -10.77
C CYS A 324 -6.10 29.03 -10.63
N ILE A 325 -6.33 30.32 -10.33
CA ILE A 325 -7.67 30.85 -10.01
C ILE A 325 -8.22 31.92 -10.96
N VAL A 326 -7.37 32.64 -11.71
CA VAL A 326 -7.77 33.79 -12.53
C VAL A 326 -7.96 33.46 -14.02
N THR A 327 -7.18 32.52 -14.57
CA THR A 327 -7.35 32.04 -15.95
C THR A 327 -7.80 30.58 -15.99
N GLY A 328 -7.55 29.82 -14.92
CA GLY A 328 -8.11 28.49 -14.65
C GLY A 328 -9.60 28.47 -14.28
N CYS A 329 -10.43 29.37 -14.83
CA CYS A 329 -11.85 29.45 -14.50
C CYS A 329 -12.69 28.41 -15.27
N GLY A 330 -13.49 27.62 -14.54
CA GLY A 330 -14.50 26.68 -15.03
C GLY A 330 -14.03 25.25 -15.29
N GLY A 331 -14.94 24.42 -15.82
CA GLY A 331 -14.79 22.99 -16.03
C GLY A 331 -15.27 22.16 -14.84
N CYS A 332 -15.68 20.91 -15.09
CA CYS A 332 -16.19 20.03 -14.05
C CYS A 332 -15.07 19.44 -13.16
N SER A 333 -15.33 19.33 -11.86
CA SER A 333 -14.42 18.65 -10.93
C SER A 333 -14.16 17.20 -11.36
N GLY A 334 -12.89 16.80 -11.35
CA GLY A 334 -12.47 15.42 -11.60
C GLY A 334 -12.52 14.94 -13.05
N SER A 335 -12.74 15.80 -14.05
CA SER A 335 -12.70 15.37 -15.46
C SER A 335 -12.33 16.45 -16.50
N GLY A 336 -11.66 16.03 -17.56
CA GLY A 336 -11.36 16.84 -18.74
C GLY A 336 -10.16 17.79 -18.61
N LYS A 337 -9.59 18.14 -19.78
CA LYS A 337 -8.34 18.92 -19.93
C LYS A 337 -8.29 20.24 -19.15
N LYS A 338 -9.45 20.85 -18.89
CA LYS A 338 -9.58 22.14 -18.19
C LYS A 338 -9.33 21.98 -16.68
N TRP A 339 -9.96 20.97 -16.08
CA TRP A 339 -9.67 20.55 -14.71
C TRP A 339 -8.23 20.09 -14.56
N ASP A 340 -7.71 19.29 -15.49
CA ASP A 340 -6.33 18.78 -15.44
C ASP A 340 -5.29 19.91 -15.41
N LYS A 341 -5.48 20.96 -16.24
CA LYS A 341 -4.64 22.17 -16.22
C LYS A 341 -4.75 22.93 -14.90
N LYS A 342 -5.97 23.08 -14.35
CA LYS A 342 -6.22 23.77 -13.08
C LYS A 342 -5.54 23.07 -11.91
N VAL A 343 -5.66 21.74 -11.81
CA VAL A 343 -4.98 20.94 -10.77
C VAL A 343 -3.46 21.09 -10.84
N ARG A 344 -2.87 21.06 -12.05
CA ARG A 344 -1.42 21.26 -12.25
C ARG A 344 -0.98 22.66 -11.81
N ALA A 345 -1.64 23.71 -12.31
CA ALA A 345 -1.32 25.10 -11.95
C ALA A 345 -1.48 25.39 -10.45
N CYS A 346 -2.53 24.86 -9.81
CA CYS A 346 -2.70 24.99 -8.37
C CYS A 346 -1.69 24.16 -7.58
N SER A 347 -1.26 22.98 -8.07
CA SER A 347 -0.17 22.22 -7.45
C SER A 347 1.14 22.97 -7.50
N GLU A 348 1.48 23.61 -8.62
CA GLU A 348 2.68 24.45 -8.79
C GLU A 348 2.69 25.63 -7.81
N LEU A 349 1.54 26.30 -7.60
CA LEU A 349 1.40 27.37 -6.63
C LEU A 349 1.69 26.88 -5.19
N ILE A 350 1.12 25.73 -4.82
CA ILE A 350 1.35 25.14 -3.49
C ILE A 350 2.80 24.67 -3.34
N ASP A 351 3.42 24.10 -4.38
CA ASP A 351 4.86 23.76 -4.38
C ASP A 351 5.73 24.99 -4.11
N ASN A 352 5.56 26.06 -4.89
CA ASN A 352 6.32 27.28 -4.73
C ASN A 352 6.14 27.92 -3.34
N PHE A 353 4.91 27.94 -2.82
CA PHE A 353 4.66 28.40 -1.46
C PHE A 353 5.37 27.53 -0.41
N MET A 354 5.26 26.20 -0.51
CA MET A 354 5.85 25.27 0.45
C MET A 354 7.38 25.27 0.45
N GLU A 355 8.00 25.53 -0.70
CA GLU A 355 9.46 25.62 -0.86
C GLU A 355 10.05 26.90 -0.23
N HIS A 356 9.29 28.00 -0.21
CA HIS A 356 9.75 29.32 0.23
C HIS A 356 9.16 29.80 1.58
N ALA A 357 8.15 29.12 2.12
CA ALA A 357 7.47 29.55 3.34
C ALA A 357 8.44 29.74 4.54
N SER A 358 8.24 30.82 5.30
CA SER A 358 9.04 31.08 6.52
C SER A 358 8.83 30.05 7.63
N VAL A 359 7.65 29.42 7.67
CA VAL A 359 7.23 28.43 8.65
C VAL A 359 6.75 27.17 7.90
N PRO A 360 7.18 25.96 8.29
CA PRO A 360 6.67 24.74 7.67
C PRO A 360 5.17 24.57 7.97
N LEU A 361 4.45 23.96 7.03
CA LEU A 361 3.00 23.70 7.11
C LEU A 361 2.56 23.03 8.43
N LEU A 362 3.43 22.17 8.97
CA LEU A 362 3.32 21.53 10.28
C LEU A 362 4.72 21.43 10.90
N ARG A 363 4.82 21.56 12.24
CA ARG A 363 6.07 21.28 12.96
C ARG A 363 6.19 19.76 13.24
N PRO A 364 7.41 19.17 13.29
CA PRO A 364 7.58 17.73 13.49
C PRO A 364 6.97 17.13 14.78
N THR A 365 6.72 17.97 15.79
CA THR A 365 6.13 17.57 17.09
C THR A 365 4.62 17.77 17.17
N GLU A 366 3.98 18.32 16.14
CA GLU A 366 2.55 18.63 16.15
C GLU A 366 1.70 17.39 15.88
N LYS A 367 0.88 17.01 16.87
CA LYS A 367 -0.12 15.96 16.72
C LYS A 367 -1.29 16.50 15.91
N MET A 368 -1.80 15.71 14.97
CA MET A 368 -2.83 16.14 14.04
C MET A 368 -4.08 15.26 14.09
N SER A 369 -5.23 15.93 14.02
CA SER A 369 -6.56 15.35 13.97
C SER A 369 -7.28 15.77 12.69
N PHE A 370 -7.88 14.83 11.97
CA PHE A 370 -8.73 15.11 10.81
C PHE A 370 -10.18 14.77 11.12
N PHE A 371 -11.11 15.52 10.54
CA PHE A 371 -12.56 15.29 10.63
C PHE A 371 -13.23 15.80 9.36
N ASN A 372 -14.50 15.46 9.10
CA ASN A 372 -15.20 15.98 7.92
C ASN A 372 -15.56 17.48 8.11
N PRO A 373 -14.91 18.42 7.40
CA PRO A 373 -15.13 19.85 7.64
C PRO A 373 -16.52 20.29 7.16
N ASP A 374 -17.07 19.64 6.13
CA ASP A 374 -18.33 20.02 5.48
C ASP A 374 -19.58 19.72 6.30
N ASN A 375 -19.44 18.96 7.39
CA ASN A 375 -20.53 18.77 8.33
C ASN A 375 -20.79 20.08 9.10
N VAL A 376 -21.92 20.72 8.83
CA VAL A 376 -22.37 21.96 9.50
C VAL A 376 -22.82 21.72 10.93
N ASP A 377 -23.19 20.48 11.28
CA ASP A 377 -23.60 20.04 12.61
C ASP A 377 -22.57 19.06 13.20
N SER A 378 -21.28 19.39 13.04
CA SER A 378 -20.20 18.52 13.49
C SER A 378 -20.10 18.45 15.02
N ALA A 379 -20.15 17.24 15.56
CA ALA A 379 -19.69 16.96 16.92
C ALA A 379 -18.18 16.68 16.94
N ALA A 380 -17.57 16.35 15.80
CA ALA A 380 -16.15 16.04 15.66
C ALA A 380 -15.22 17.26 15.78
N HIS A 381 -15.65 18.44 15.35
CA HIS A 381 -14.82 19.66 15.28
C HIS A 381 -14.07 19.95 16.60
N ALA A 382 -14.75 20.15 17.74
CA ALA A 382 -14.05 20.51 18.97
C ALA A 382 -13.15 19.38 19.50
N TYR A 383 -13.56 18.12 19.36
CA TYR A 383 -12.70 16.97 19.68
C TYR A 383 -11.40 16.99 18.85
N ALA A 384 -11.50 17.24 17.53
CA ALA A 384 -10.35 17.28 16.65
C ALA A 384 -9.45 18.52 16.89
N CYS A 385 -10.05 19.69 17.06
CA CYS A 385 -9.37 20.99 16.98
C CYS A 385 -9.05 21.65 18.33
N LYS A 386 -9.71 21.24 19.43
CA LYS A 386 -9.56 21.88 20.76
C LYS A 386 -9.00 20.96 21.84
N GLN A 387 -8.71 19.69 21.55
CA GLN A 387 -8.08 18.79 22.52
C GLN A 387 -6.62 19.20 22.77
N HIS A 388 -6.17 19.10 24.03
CA HIS A 388 -4.84 19.58 24.46
C HIS A 388 -3.70 19.03 23.60
N GLY A 389 -3.03 19.91 22.86
CA GLY A 389 -1.84 19.61 22.07
C GLY A 389 -2.09 18.98 20.69
N THR A 390 -3.35 18.88 20.23
CA THR A 390 -3.67 18.45 18.84
C THR A 390 -4.13 19.63 17.99
N LYS A 391 -3.54 19.78 16.80
CA LYS A 391 -4.07 20.62 15.73
C LYS A 391 -5.10 19.84 14.90
N CYS A 392 -5.89 20.57 14.11
CA CYS A 392 -6.73 20.00 13.06
C CYS A 392 -6.58 20.77 11.74
N GLN A 393 -7.13 20.26 10.62
CA GLN A 393 -6.93 20.91 9.31
C GLN A 393 -7.39 22.39 9.28
N GLU A 394 -8.49 22.74 9.95
CA GLU A 394 -8.99 24.13 10.04
C GLU A 394 -8.04 25.07 10.82
N THR A 395 -7.10 24.53 11.62
CA THR A 395 -6.08 25.31 12.36
C THR A 395 -4.77 25.53 11.59
N VAL A 396 -4.62 24.96 10.39
CA VAL A 396 -3.45 25.19 9.54
C VAL A 396 -3.63 26.51 8.79
N GLN A 397 -2.69 27.44 8.90
CA GLN A 397 -2.83 28.81 8.37
C GLN A 397 -3.13 28.83 6.86
N LEU A 398 -2.44 28.00 6.08
CA LEU A 398 -2.66 27.87 4.64
C LEU A 398 -4.07 27.33 4.30
N TYR A 399 -4.60 26.42 5.12
CA TYR A 399 -5.98 25.95 4.98
C TYR A 399 -6.98 27.07 5.25
N SER A 400 -6.79 27.83 6.33
CA SER A 400 -7.66 28.96 6.70
C SER A 400 -7.68 30.06 5.64
N ILE A 401 -6.54 30.33 4.98
CA ILE A 401 -6.43 31.26 3.84
C ILE A 401 -7.32 30.77 2.69
N PHE A 402 -7.11 29.56 2.19
CA PHE A 402 -7.89 29.05 1.06
C PHE A 402 -9.36 28.82 1.40
N GLN A 403 -9.69 28.43 2.64
CA GLN A 403 -11.08 28.31 3.09
C GLN A 403 -11.81 29.67 3.07
N THR A 404 -11.10 30.75 3.40
CA THR A 404 -11.67 32.11 3.36
C THR A 404 -11.81 32.59 1.91
N LEU A 405 -10.78 32.37 1.09
CA LEU A 405 -10.75 32.72 -0.33
C LEU A 405 -11.86 32.02 -1.14
N LEU A 406 -12.01 30.70 -0.97
CA LEU A 406 -12.97 29.90 -1.73
C LEU A 406 -14.43 30.11 -1.28
N ALA A 407 -14.66 30.76 -0.14
CA ALA A 407 -15.98 31.12 0.36
C ALA A 407 -16.45 32.53 -0.07
N LYS A 408 -15.75 33.17 -1.02
CA LYS A 408 -16.07 34.51 -1.53
C LYS A 408 -17.14 34.44 -2.62
N THR A 409 -18.09 35.37 -2.54
CA THR A 409 -19.14 35.61 -3.53
C THR A 409 -18.81 36.82 -4.40
N TYR A 410 -19.48 36.94 -5.55
CA TYR A 410 -19.46 38.12 -6.40
C TYR A 410 -20.87 38.47 -6.87
N LYS A 411 -21.10 39.69 -7.36
CA LYS A 411 -22.39 40.12 -7.93
C LYS A 411 -22.31 40.12 -9.46
N PRO A 412 -22.97 39.18 -10.16
CA PRO A 412 -22.96 39.14 -11.63
C PRO A 412 -23.64 40.35 -12.28
N ASN A 413 -24.53 41.02 -11.54
CA ASN A 413 -25.15 42.29 -11.92
C ASN A 413 -25.21 43.22 -10.68
N PRO A 414 -24.43 44.32 -10.65
CA PRO A 414 -24.41 45.26 -9.53
C PRO A 414 -25.78 45.86 -9.16
N ASN A 415 -26.72 45.91 -10.12
CA ASN A 415 -28.08 46.42 -9.92
C ASN A 415 -29.04 45.40 -9.27
N THR A 416 -28.54 44.22 -8.87
CA THR A 416 -29.33 43.17 -8.23
C THR A 416 -28.75 42.77 -6.87
N SER A 417 -29.59 42.22 -5.99
CA SER A 417 -29.16 41.63 -4.72
C SER A 417 -28.59 40.21 -4.87
N ILE A 418 -28.49 39.69 -6.09
CA ILE A 418 -28.04 38.33 -6.37
C ILE A 418 -26.52 38.27 -6.28
N GLU A 419 -26.04 37.37 -5.42
CA GLU A 419 -24.63 36.98 -5.31
C GLU A 419 -24.47 35.53 -5.79
N GLU A 420 -23.34 35.24 -6.42
CA GLU A 420 -22.94 33.89 -6.86
C GLU A 420 -21.60 33.51 -6.22
N GLU A 421 -21.37 32.22 -5.96
CA GLU A 421 -20.07 31.73 -5.47
C GLU A 421 -19.00 31.85 -6.57
N VAL A 422 -17.85 32.48 -6.27
CA VAL A 422 -16.76 32.62 -7.26
C VAL A 422 -16.14 31.26 -7.62
N PHE A 423 -16.21 30.28 -6.71
CA PHE A 423 -15.68 28.92 -6.88
C PHE A 423 -16.72 27.81 -6.68
N GLY A 424 -17.95 28.06 -7.14
CA GLY A 424 -19.06 27.11 -7.04
C GLY A 424 -18.75 25.74 -7.65
N ALA A 425 -19.27 24.68 -7.03
CA ALA A 425 -18.93 23.29 -7.36
C ALA A 425 -19.34 22.86 -8.79
N THR A 426 -20.34 23.54 -9.38
CA THR A 426 -20.85 23.32 -10.74
C THR A 426 -20.04 24.10 -11.78
N ASP A 427 -19.88 25.41 -11.58
CA ASP A 427 -19.45 26.33 -12.64
C ASP A 427 -17.96 26.69 -12.59
N ASN A 428 -17.32 26.64 -11.41
CA ASN A 428 -15.90 26.93 -11.25
C ASN A 428 -15.23 26.24 -10.03
N PRO A 429 -15.33 24.90 -9.90
CA PRO A 429 -14.74 24.18 -8.76
C PRO A 429 -13.23 24.42 -8.64
N SER A 430 -12.73 24.55 -7.42
CA SER A 430 -11.31 24.77 -7.14
C SER A 430 -10.67 23.55 -6.45
N PRO A 431 -9.49 23.08 -6.88
CA PRO A 431 -8.79 21.97 -6.24
C PRO A 431 -7.97 22.39 -5.00
N LEU A 432 -7.83 23.69 -4.71
CA LEU A 432 -6.87 24.21 -3.71
C LEU A 432 -7.00 23.57 -2.32
N LEU A 433 -8.21 23.54 -1.74
CA LEU A 433 -8.42 22.91 -0.43
C LEU A 433 -8.09 21.41 -0.46
N GLN A 434 -8.50 20.69 -1.51
CA GLN A 434 -8.22 19.26 -1.62
C GLN A 434 -6.71 18.97 -1.80
N ILE A 435 -5.95 19.86 -2.45
CA ILE A 435 -4.49 19.78 -2.50
C ILE A 435 -3.91 19.98 -1.10
N VAL A 436 -4.29 21.06 -0.41
CA VAL A 436 -3.74 21.39 0.92
C VAL A 436 -4.12 20.37 1.99
N GLU A 437 -5.32 19.80 1.97
CA GLU A 437 -5.71 18.69 2.87
C GLU A 437 -4.80 17.46 2.70
N GLN A 438 -4.41 17.15 1.47
CA GLN A 438 -3.50 16.05 1.16
C GLN A 438 -2.05 16.38 1.47
N GLU A 439 -1.60 17.63 1.29
CA GLU A 439 -0.29 18.11 1.76
C GLU A 439 -0.15 18.03 3.27
N ILE A 440 -1.18 18.47 4.01
CA ILE A 440 -1.27 18.33 5.46
C ILE A 440 -1.17 16.84 5.82
N ALA A 441 -1.97 15.97 5.19
CA ALA A 441 -1.94 14.53 5.41
C ALA A 441 -0.60 13.86 5.03
N MET A 442 0.17 14.41 4.10
CA MET A 442 1.50 13.90 3.74
C MET A 442 2.60 14.40 4.68
N ASN A 443 2.38 15.51 5.40
CA ASN A 443 3.36 16.14 6.28
C ASN A 443 3.21 15.85 7.77
N VAL A 444 2.12 15.21 8.20
CA VAL A 444 2.03 14.65 9.57
C VAL A 444 2.98 13.48 9.78
N SER A 445 3.30 13.19 11.04
CA SER A 445 4.10 12.04 11.46
C SER A 445 3.61 11.46 12.80
N GLY A 446 4.01 10.22 13.12
CA GLY A 446 3.64 9.54 14.34
C GLY A 446 2.17 9.10 14.37
N ASN A 447 1.51 9.26 15.52
CA ASN A 447 0.12 8.85 15.71
C ASN A 447 -0.85 9.96 15.27
N VAL A 448 -1.70 9.64 14.29
CA VAL A 448 -2.69 10.56 13.71
C VAL A 448 -4.09 10.19 14.18
N SER A 449 -4.93 11.18 14.46
CA SER A 449 -6.32 10.96 14.89
C SER A 449 -7.32 11.27 13.78
N ILE A 450 -8.35 10.45 13.60
CA ILE A 450 -9.47 10.69 12.70
C ILE A 450 -10.76 10.70 13.52
N VAL A 451 -11.54 11.77 13.44
CA VAL A 451 -12.79 11.90 14.20
C VAL A 451 -13.98 11.78 13.27
N ILE A 452 -14.88 10.83 13.57
CA ILE A 452 -16.00 10.43 12.70
C ILE A 452 -17.34 10.73 13.38
N ASP A 453 -18.12 11.64 12.79
CA ASP A 453 -19.49 11.96 13.20
C ASP A 453 -20.50 10.98 12.59
N HIS A 454 -20.22 10.47 11.38
CA HIS A 454 -21.13 9.64 10.60
C HIS A 454 -20.38 8.73 9.62
N TYR A 455 -20.93 7.55 9.30
CA TYR A 455 -20.24 6.57 8.42
C TYR A 455 -19.94 7.10 7.00
N LYS A 456 -20.64 8.17 6.55
CA LYS A 456 -20.37 8.85 5.27
C LYS A 456 -19.04 9.64 5.29
N ASP A 457 -18.53 10.03 6.46
CA ASP A 457 -17.29 10.80 6.59
C ASP A 457 -16.08 10.05 6.04
N ILE A 458 -16.07 8.71 6.08
CA ILE A 458 -15.04 7.85 5.48
C ILE A 458 -14.99 8.01 3.94
N SER A 459 -16.05 8.51 3.32
CA SER A 459 -16.06 8.87 1.88
C SER A 459 -15.70 10.33 1.63
N SER A 460 -16.10 11.28 2.48
CA SER A 460 -15.62 12.67 2.40
C SER A 460 -14.10 12.75 2.62
N LEU A 461 -13.59 12.06 3.63
CA LEU A 461 -12.17 11.97 3.98
C LEU A 461 -11.38 11.02 3.06
N ARG A 462 -11.94 10.55 1.93
CA ARG A 462 -11.31 9.52 1.07
C ARG A 462 -9.87 9.84 0.69
N SER A 463 -9.59 11.05 0.23
CA SER A 463 -8.25 11.44 -0.22
C SER A 463 -7.27 11.57 0.97
N ILE A 464 -7.68 12.23 2.06
CA ILE A 464 -6.90 12.31 3.31
C ILE A 464 -6.55 10.90 3.84
N LEU A 465 -7.54 10.03 3.96
CA LEU A 465 -7.36 8.65 4.44
C LEU A 465 -6.44 7.84 3.52
N LYS A 466 -6.56 7.98 2.19
CA LYS A 466 -5.64 7.32 1.26
C LYS A 466 -4.21 7.83 1.45
N VAL A 467 -3.99 9.13 1.62
CA VAL A 467 -2.65 9.68 1.89
C VAL A 467 -2.10 9.14 3.20
N LEU A 468 -2.83 9.24 4.31
CA LEU A 468 -2.38 8.78 5.64
C LEU A 468 -2.12 7.27 5.69
N MET A 469 -3.06 6.48 5.18
CA MET A 469 -3.03 5.02 5.30
C MET A 469 -2.12 4.37 4.27
N ILE A 470 -1.99 4.92 3.06
CA ILE A 470 -1.30 4.25 1.95
C ILE A 470 -0.02 4.97 1.53
N HIS A 471 0.05 6.31 1.52
CA HIS A 471 1.22 7.02 0.98
C HIS A 471 2.22 7.54 2.01
N ASN A 472 1.75 8.10 3.13
CA ASN A 472 2.62 8.74 4.11
C ASN A 472 3.32 7.71 4.99
N ARG A 473 4.59 7.41 4.69
CA ARG A 473 5.46 6.51 5.47
C ARG A 473 5.80 7.03 6.87
N ARG A 474 5.59 8.33 7.16
CA ARG A 474 5.88 8.94 8.48
C ARG A 474 4.79 8.71 9.53
N VAL A 475 3.61 8.19 9.12
CA VAL A 475 2.52 7.83 10.04
C VAL A 475 2.82 6.46 10.67
N ASP A 476 2.91 6.40 11.99
CA ASP A 476 3.10 5.15 12.72
C ASP A 476 1.77 4.42 12.95
N PHE A 477 0.71 5.18 13.25
CA PHE A 477 -0.59 4.64 13.64
C PHE A 477 -1.74 5.63 13.38
N VAL A 478 -2.93 5.12 13.07
CA VAL A 478 -4.14 5.95 12.85
C VAL A 478 -5.26 5.56 13.82
N ASN A 479 -5.63 6.46 14.73
CA ASN A 479 -6.69 6.26 15.71
C ASN A 479 -8.02 6.82 15.18
N PHE A 480 -9.01 5.96 14.89
CA PHE A 480 -10.35 6.40 14.51
C PHE A 480 -11.22 6.57 15.76
N HIS A 481 -11.50 7.81 16.16
CA HIS A 481 -12.42 8.13 17.23
C HIS A 481 -13.84 8.35 16.66
N VAL A 482 -14.72 7.39 16.92
CA VAL A 482 -16.07 7.30 16.39
C VAL A 482 -17.06 7.86 17.40
N MET A 483 -17.90 8.83 17.01
CA MET A 483 -18.86 9.45 17.91
C MET A 483 -19.93 8.48 18.42
N HIS A 484 -20.32 8.62 19.69
CA HIS A 484 -21.40 7.84 20.30
C HIS A 484 -22.66 7.81 19.42
N GLY A 485 -23.17 6.61 19.15
CA GLY A 485 -24.31 6.35 18.26
C GLY A 485 -23.94 5.95 16.83
N VAL A 486 -22.66 6.03 16.43
CA VAL A 486 -22.17 5.48 15.16
C VAL A 486 -21.65 4.05 15.40
N ASN A 487 -22.05 3.09 14.56
CA ASN A 487 -21.59 1.70 14.66
C ASN A 487 -20.10 1.60 14.25
N PRO A 488 -19.19 1.18 15.14
CA PRO A 488 -17.76 1.05 14.84
C PRO A 488 -17.43 -0.09 13.87
N GLU A 489 -18.16 -1.21 13.88
CA GLU A 489 -17.96 -2.33 12.95
C GLU A 489 -18.20 -1.87 11.51
N LYS A 490 -19.26 -1.06 11.28
CA LYS A 490 -19.54 -0.48 9.97
C LYS A 490 -18.41 0.44 9.49
N ILE A 491 -17.70 1.10 10.41
CA ILE A 491 -16.48 1.88 10.08
C ILE A 491 -15.34 0.94 9.70
N VAL A 492 -15.07 -0.10 10.48
CA VAL A 492 -14.04 -1.13 10.20
C VAL A 492 -14.26 -1.76 8.82
N THR A 493 -15.44 -2.30 8.52
CA THR A 493 -15.75 -2.93 7.22
C THR A 493 -15.65 -1.94 6.06
N THR A 494 -16.05 -0.68 6.27
CA THR A 494 -15.94 0.37 5.22
C THR A 494 -14.49 0.76 4.96
N LEU A 495 -13.66 0.80 6.00
CA LEU A 495 -12.21 1.04 5.90
C LEU A 495 -11.50 -0.13 5.23
N GLN A 496 -11.73 -1.37 5.66
CA GLN A 496 -11.12 -2.58 5.08
C GLN A 496 -11.33 -2.65 3.57
N ARG A 497 -12.59 -2.54 3.09
CA ARG A 497 -12.90 -2.52 1.66
C ARG A 497 -12.21 -1.39 0.89
N LYS A 498 -12.03 -0.23 1.51
CA LYS A 498 -11.30 0.90 0.91
C LYS A 498 -9.80 0.62 0.87
N LEU A 499 -9.21 0.06 1.93
CA LEU A 499 -7.80 -0.34 1.98
C LEU A 499 -7.51 -1.42 0.93
N GLU A 500 -8.32 -2.47 0.81
CA GLU A 500 -8.21 -3.48 -0.26
C GLU A 500 -8.20 -2.83 -1.65
N THR A 501 -9.13 -1.90 -1.89
CA THR A 501 -9.21 -1.17 -3.17
C THR A 501 -7.96 -0.31 -3.40
N TRP A 502 -7.47 0.41 -2.39
CA TRP A 502 -6.32 1.32 -2.54
C TRP A 502 -5.00 0.58 -2.62
N SER A 503 -4.78 -0.45 -1.80
CA SER A 503 -3.65 -1.38 -1.89
C SER A 503 -3.55 -1.99 -3.29
N GLY A 504 -4.68 -2.43 -3.83
CA GLY A 504 -4.79 -3.03 -5.16
C GLY A 504 -4.49 -2.11 -6.36
N ILE A 505 -4.40 -0.79 -6.15
CA ILE A 505 -4.13 0.19 -7.24
C ILE A 505 -2.95 1.12 -6.99
N SER A 506 -2.28 1.00 -5.83
CA SER A 506 -1.17 1.89 -5.45
C SER A 506 0.17 1.20 -5.68
N CYS A 507 1.16 1.94 -6.18
CA CYS A 507 2.50 1.42 -6.41
C CYS A 507 3.37 1.54 -5.15
N PRO A 508 3.94 0.45 -4.61
CA PRO A 508 4.80 0.50 -3.41
C PRO A 508 6.03 1.41 -3.57
N LYS A 509 6.49 1.68 -4.80
CA LYS A 509 7.58 2.62 -5.08
C LYS A 509 7.32 4.04 -4.54
N TRP A 510 6.06 4.50 -4.52
CA TRP A 510 5.67 5.84 -4.05
C TRP A 510 4.58 5.82 -2.97
N SER A 511 4.48 4.68 -2.28
CA SER A 511 3.54 4.47 -1.19
C SER A 511 4.20 3.57 -0.13
N ARG A 512 3.44 3.16 0.89
CA ARG A 512 3.85 2.19 1.91
C ARG A 512 3.82 0.78 1.33
N PHE A 513 4.48 -0.16 2.01
CA PHE A 513 4.46 -1.60 1.70
C PHE A 513 3.28 -2.32 2.36
N ALA A 514 2.79 -1.77 3.46
CA ALA A 514 1.51 -2.13 4.06
C ALA A 514 0.79 -0.87 4.54
N ALA A 515 -0.55 -0.94 4.55
CA ALA A 515 -1.37 0.15 5.07
C ALA A 515 -0.96 0.52 6.50
N ALA A 516 -1.07 1.79 6.89
CA ALA A 516 -0.87 2.19 8.28
C ALA A 516 -1.80 1.39 9.21
N PRO A 517 -1.33 0.93 10.37
CA PRO A 517 -2.18 0.24 11.33
C PRO A 517 -3.16 1.21 11.98
N PHE A 518 -4.31 0.67 12.42
CA PHE A 518 -5.38 1.48 12.97
C PHE A 518 -6.19 0.78 14.07
N THR A 519 -6.77 1.59 14.95
CA THR A 519 -7.84 1.21 15.91
C THR A 519 -9.12 1.97 15.59
N VAL A 520 -10.24 1.45 16.08
CA VAL A 520 -11.52 2.16 16.10
C VAL A 520 -12.02 2.20 17.54
N GLU A 521 -12.15 3.40 18.10
CA GLU A 521 -12.54 3.66 19.49
C GLU A 521 -13.82 4.49 19.53
N VAL A 522 -14.77 4.14 20.40
CA VAL A 522 -16.02 4.89 20.53
C VAL A 522 -15.89 5.98 21.59
N ILE A 523 -16.12 7.23 21.19
CA ILE A 523 -16.17 8.40 22.09
C ILE A 523 -17.41 8.29 23.00
N SER A 524 -17.25 8.54 24.29
CA SER A 524 -18.36 8.49 25.25
C SER A 524 -19.44 9.56 25.01
N LYS A 525 -20.67 9.26 25.43
CA LYS A 525 -21.84 10.16 25.26
C LYS A 525 -21.60 11.56 25.85
N ASP A 526 -21.00 11.67 27.03
CA ASP A 526 -20.71 12.95 27.68
C ASP A 526 -19.60 13.75 26.99
N ARG A 527 -18.64 13.06 26.37
CA ARG A 527 -17.58 13.71 25.58
C ARG A 527 -18.12 14.20 24.23
N LYS A 528 -19.03 13.44 23.59
CA LYS A 528 -19.80 13.92 22.44
C LYS A 528 -20.62 15.16 22.77
N ARG A 529 -21.37 15.16 23.90
CA ARG A 529 -22.19 16.32 24.32
C ARG A 529 -21.37 17.60 24.47
N ARG A 530 -20.25 17.54 25.20
CA ARG A 530 -19.32 18.68 25.35
C ARG A 530 -18.78 19.17 24.01
N SER A 531 -18.36 18.24 23.14
CA SER A 531 -17.82 18.59 21.82
C SER A 531 -18.83 19.30 20.90
N ILE A 532 -20.13 19.01 21.02
CA ILE A 532 -21.21 19.73 20.32
C ILE A 532 -21.32 21.16 20.85
N GLU A 533 -21.33 21.33 22.18
CA GLU A 533 -21.42 22.62 22.87
C GLU A 533 -20.22 23.52 22.52
N ASP A 534 -19.01 22.98 22.61
CA ASP A 534 -17.74 23.65 22.23
C ASP A 534 -17.66 23.98 20.73
N SER A 535 -18.44 23.31 19.87
CA SER A 535 -18.49 23.54 18.42
C SER A 535 -19.64 24.47 18.01
N ARG A 536 -20.51 24.88 18.94
CA ARG A 536 -21.76 25.58 18.65
C ARG A 536 -21.58 26.82 17.78
N GLN A 537 -20.67 27.74 18.16
CA GLN A 537 -20.41 28.98 17.40
C GLN A 537 -19.96 28.69 15.95
N ARG A 538 -19.05 27.72 15.77
CA ARG A 538 -18.55 27.30 14.44
C ARG A 538 -19.66 26.67 13.59
N ASN A 539 -20.52 25.87 14.19
CA ASN A 539 -21.64 25.21 13.53
C ASN A 539 -22.78 26.19 13.19
N GLU A 540 -23.05 27.18 14.05
CA GLU A 540 -23.96 28.29 13.74
C GLU A 540 -23.43 29.16 12.58
N ALA A 541 -22.14 29.51 12.58
CA ALA A 541 -21.51 30.25 11.48
C ALA A 541 -21.53 29.47 10.15
N ARG A 542 -21.22 28.16 10.17
CA ARG A 542 -21.29 27.29 8.98
C ARG A 542 -22.72 27.12 8.46
N ARG A 543 -23.74 27.05 9.34
CA ARG A 543 -25.15 27.00 8.91
C ARG A 543 -25.57 28.29 8.21
N ARG A 544 -25.33 29.46 8.81
CA ARG A 544 -25.61 30.77 8.17
C ARG A 544 -24.95 30.92 6.80
N LYS A 545 -23.73 30.38 6.63
CA LYS A 545 -23.04 30.36 5.33
C LYS A 545 -23.65 29.41 4.28
N ARG A 546 -24.36 28.35 4.68
CA ARG A 546 -25.08 27.46 3.74
C ARG A 546 -26.51 27.92 3.48
N ASP A 547 -27.18 28.40 4.51
CA ASP A 547 -28.56 28.88 4.44
C ASP A 547 -28.66 30.30 3.85
N TRP A 548 -27.63 30.81 3.16
CA TRP A 548 -27.57 32.19 2.67
C TRP A 548 -28.71 32.50 1.68
N GLU A 549 -29.07 31.56 0.80
CA GLU A 549 -30.24 31.65 -0.09
C GLU A 549 -31.55 31.73 0.69
N ARG A 550 -31.64 31.03 1.84
CA ARG A 550 -32.83 31.02 2.71
C ARG A 550 -32.94 32.29 3.53
N ASP A 551 -31.82 32.76 4.08
CA ASP A 551 -31.70 34.07 4.73
C ASP A 551 -31.96 35.22 3.75
N TRP A 552 -31.65 35.04 2.46
CA TRP A 552 -31.99 35.97 1.37
C TRP A 552 -33.50 35.96 1.06
N ILE A 553 -34.13 34.79 0.90
CA ILE A 553 -35.60 34.66 0.74
C ILE A 553 -36.35 35.29 1.93
N LEU A 554 -35.82 35.19 3.15
CA LEU A 554 -36.43 35.73 4.37
C LEU A 554 -36.15 37.23 4.62
N ARG A 555 -35.31 37.87 3.78
CA ARG A 555 -35.00 39.31 3.82
C ARG A 555 -35.44 40.07 2.56
N SER A 556 -36.02 39.34 1.60
CA SER A 556 -36.65 39.85 0.38
C SER A 556 -38.15 40.04 0.59
#